data_AF-A0A969FAV0-F1
#
_entry.id   AF-A0A969FAV0-F1
#
_cell.length_a   1.000
_cell.length_b   1.000
_cell.length_c   1.000
_cell.angle_alpha   90.00
_cell.angle_beta   90.00
_cell.angle_gamma   90.00
#
_symmetry.space_group_name_H-M   'P 1'
#
loop_
_entity.id
_entity.type
_entity.pdbx_description
1 polymer ?
#
loop_
_entity_poly.entity_id
_entity_poly.type
_entity_poly.pdbx_seq_one_letter_code
_entity_poly.pdbx_strand_id
1 'polypeptide(L)'
;MRYIIPPLAGVMWNRRRSYAVWQLLVAGAIFALILFHGFSGGTRNIFIAYIATFLMGYLLTLPRIKFWGIVIPILLAVLISGYGSYHMLEFRTMGLRKYIETQAYNSESRRDTLAVDYNLSSMGPLVEALPANHPFLGMEIVTWSLVRPIPRVFFPGKPEGLSVSIEEIVGAEGWTVATTYLGEGYMMAGWFGVIGVSLFFGALAAWWNRMAMREQSDYALVVYALGFFAAGITMRSMFWLTTAILPVIALIVFRNFTSDR
;
A
#
# COMPACT_ATOMS: atom_id res chain seq x y z
N MET A 1 -5.12 11.26 -5.48
CA MET A 1 -4.70 11.43 -6.89
C MET A 1 -3.32 10.83 -7.20
N ARG A 2 -2.28 11.03 -6.37
CA ARG A 2 -0.90 10.55 -6.66
C ARG A 2 -0.80 9.03 -6.95
N TYR A 3 -1.60 8.21 -6.28
CA TYR A 3 -1.63 6.75 -6.48
C TYR A 3 -2.26 6.29 -7.81
N ILE A 4 -2.98 7.15 -8.52
CA ILE A 4 -3.69 6.82 -9.78
C ILE A 4 -2.74 6.93 -10.99
N ILE A 5 -1.70 7.74 -10.88
CA ILE A 5 -0.83 8.06 -12.01
C ILE A 5 0.07 6.88 -12.40
N PRO A 6 0.70 6.12 -11.48
CA PRO A 6 1.47 4.94 -11.83
C PRO A 6 0.71 3.88 -12.64
N PRO A 7 -0.50 3.41 -12.26
CA PRO A 7 -1.21 2.42 -13.07
C PRO A 7 -1.62 2.98 -14.45
N LEU A 8 -1.99 4.27 -14.54
CA LEU A 8 -2.27 4.91 -15.83
C LEU A 8 -1.04 4.95 -16.74
N ALA A 9 0.13 5.31 -16.19
CA ALA A 9 1.39 5.29 -16.95
C ALA A 9 1.72 3.88 -17.46
N GLY A 10 1.46 2.85 -16.67
CA GLY A 10 1.62 1.44 -17.08
C GLY A 10 0.74 1.06 -18.26
N VAL A 11 -0.55 1.43 -18.21
CA VAL A 11 -1.53 1.21 -19.30
C VAL A 11 -1.12 1.95 -20.57
N MET A 12 -0.79 3.24 -20.47
CA MET A 12 -0.38 4.08 -21.60
C MET A 12 0.89 3.56 -22.27
N TRP A 13 1.85 3.08 -21.48
CA TRP A 13 3.13 2.58 -21.97
C TRP A 13 2.96 1.34 -22.85
N ASN A 14 2.11 0.41 -22.44
CA ASN A 14 1.82 -0.78 -23.23
C ASN A 14 1.03 -0.42 -24.52
N ARG A 15 0.09 0.53 -24.42
CA ARG A 15 -0.67 1.07 -25.58
C ARG A 15 0.02 2.24 -26.28
N ARG A 16 1.35 2.33 -26.25
CA ARG A 16 2.12 3.45 -26.83
C ARG A 16 1.83 3.78 -28.29
N ARG A 17 1.30 2.82 -29.08
CA ARG A 17 0.92 3.04 -30.48
C ARG A 17 -0.38 3.85 -30.65
N SER A 18 -1.23 3.87 -29.63
CA SER A 18 -2.52 4.57 -29.64
C SER A 18 -2.43 6.04 -29.21
N TYR A 19 -1.27 6.45 -28.68
CA TYR A 19 -1.05 7.79 -28.14
C TYR A 19 0.00 8.54 -28.95
N ALA A 20 -0.13 9.86 -29.01
CA ALA A 20 0.89 10.71 -29.61
C ALA A 20 2.17 10.70 -28.74
N VAL A 21 3.33 10.84 -29.36
CA VAL A 21 4.63 10.82 -28.66
C VAL A 21 4.71 11.86 -27.55
N TRP A 22 4.14 13.06 -27.75
CA TRP A 22 4.12 14.10 -26.72
C TRP A 22 3.30 13.69 -25.48
N GLN A 23 2.20 12.96 -25.66
CA GLN A 23 1.38 12.47 -24.54
C GLN A 23 2.17 11.46 -23.71
N LEU A 24 2.94 10.60 -24.36
CA LEU A 24 3.83 9.65 -23.70
C LEU A 24 4.97 10.35 -22.97
N LEU A 25 5.54 11.42 -23.54
CA LEU A 25 6.58 12.21 -22.89
C LEU A 25 6.06 12.92 -21.65
N VAL A 26 4.88 13.55 -21.73
CA VAL A 26 4.25 14.21 -20.57
C VAL A 26 3.89 13.20 -19.49
N ALA A 27 3.25 12.08 -19.85
CA ALA A 27 2.91 11.02 -18.90
C ALA A 27 4.18 10.43 -18.23
N GLY A 28 5.23 10.20 -19.03
CA GLY A 28 6.53 9.73 -18.54
C GLY A 28 7.19 10.72 -17.59
N ALA A 29 7.17 12.02 -17.90
CA ALA A 29 7.71 13.07 -17.02
C ALA A 29 6.95 13.15 -15.69
N ILE A 30 5.61 13.13 -15.71
CA ILE A 30 4.79 13.13 -14.50
C ILE A 30 5.06 11.86 -13.67
N PHE A 31 5.14 10.70 -14.31
CA PHE A 31 5.46 9.45 -13.63
C PHE A 31 6.85 9.47 -12.99
N ALA A 32 7.86 9.99 -13.69
CA ALA A 32 9.21 10.17 -13.15
C ALA A 32 9.24 11.11 -11.94
N LEU A 33 8.49 12.22 -11.97
CA LEU A 33 8.36 13.13 -10.83
C LEU A 33 7.70 12.44 -9.62
N ILE A 34 6.72 11.57 -9.85
CA ILE A 34 6.04 10.82 -8.77
C ILE A 34 6.96 9.75 -8.19
N LEU A 35 7.70 9.04 -9.03
CA LEU A 35 8.73 8.12 -8.55
C LEU A 35 9.81 8.85 -7.76
N PHE A 36 10.27 10.00 -8.24
CA PHE A 36 11.23 10.84 -7.52
C PHE A 36 10.67 11.34 -6.19
N HIS A 37 9.40 11.76 -6.14
CA HIS A 37 8.74 12.13 -4.89
C HIS A 37 8.65 10.93 -3.92
N GLY A 38 8.25 9.75 -4.41
CA GLY A 38 8.17 8.54 -3.61
C GLY A 38 9.53 8.12 -3.05
N PHE A 39 10.57 8.22 -3.89
CA PHE A 39 11.95 7.99 -3.51
C PHE A 39 12.39 9.02 -2.47
N SER A 40 12.46 10.31 -2.79
CA SER A 40 12.92 11.38 -1.90
C SER A 40 12.18 11.49 -0.57
N GLY A 41 10.93 11.03 -0.48
CA GLY A 41 10.19 10.93 0.78
C GLY A 41 10.68 9.84 1.74
N GLY A 42 11.57 8.94 1.32
CA GLY A 42 12.19 7.90 2.18
C GLY A 42 11.20 6.81 2.63
N THR A 43 9.97 6.81 2.10
CA THR A 43 8.90 5.89 2.48
C THR A 43 8.85 4.69 1.53
N ARG A 44 9.57 3.62 1.88
CA ARG A 44 9.72 2.39 1.07
C ARG A 44 8.38 1.87 0.52
N ASN A 45 7.34 1.83 1.36
CA ASN A 45 6.03 1.32 0.96
C ASN A 45 5.37 2.16 -0.14
N ILE A 46 5.50 3.49 -0.09
CA ILE A 46 4.91 4.37 -1.10
C ILE A 46 5.64 4.21 -2.43
N PHE A 47 6.97 4.09 -2.38
CA PHE A 47 7.77 3.87 -3.58
C PHE A 47 7.47 2.51 -4.24
N ILE A 48 7.48 1.43 -3.47
CA ILE A 48 7.13 0.08 -3.94
C ILE A 48 5.70 0.05 -4.48
N ALA A 49 4.77 0.75 -3.83
CA ALA A 49 3.39 0.88 -4.31
C ALA A 49 3.29 1.48 -5.71
N TYR A 50 4.04 2.54 -5.99
CA TYR A 50 4.06 3.16 -7.32
C TYR A 50 4.59 2.20 -8.38
N ILE A 51 5.66 1.47 -8.08
CA ILE A 51 6.23 0.48 -8.99
C ILE A 51 5.24 -0.69 -9.20
N ALA A 52 4.65 -1.21 -8.13
CA ALA A 52 3.72 -2.33 -8.18
C ALA A 52 2.44 -1.98 -8.98
N THR A 53 1.87 -0.80 -8.76
CA THR A 53 0.67 -0.35 -9.48
C THR A 53 0.95 -0.04 -10.94
N PHE A 54 2.12 0.51 -11.27
CA PHE A 54 2.59 0.65 -12.66
C PHE A 54 2.72 -0.72 -13.34
N LEU A 55 3.40 -1.66 -12.70
CA LEU A 55 3.61 -3.00 -13.23
C LEU A 55 2.27 -3.73 -13.43
N MET A 56 1.35 -3.60 -12.48
CA MET A 56 0.01 -4.18 -12.58
C MET A 56 -0.77 -3.61 -13.77
N GLY A 57 -0.80 -2.28 -13.93
CA GLY A 57 -1.45 -1.64 -15.09
C GLY A 57 -0.81 -2.06 -16.43
N TYR A 58 0.51 -2.21 -16.47
CA TYR A 58 1.23 -2.70 -17.64
C TYR A 58 0.90 -4.15 -17.96
N LEU A 59 1.00 -5.06 -16.98
CA LEU A 59 0.80 -6.49 -17.17
C LEU A 59 -0.63 -6.83 -17.57
N LEU A 60 -1.62 -6.16 -16.95
CA LEU A 60 -3.04 -6.42 -17.23
C LEU A 60 -3.45 -5.98 -18.64
N THR A 61 -2.72 -5.05 -19.27
CA THR A 61 -3.04 -4.59 -20.62
C THR A 61 -2.32 -5.38 -21.71
N LEU A 62 -1.41 -6.30 -21.37
CA LEU A 62 -0.65 -7.07 -22.35
C LEU A 62 -1.61 -7.91 -23.22
N PRO A 63 -1.64 -7.69 -24.55
CA PRO A 63 -2.56 -8.40 -25.45
C PRO A 63 -2.21 -9.88 -25.60
N ARG A 64 -0.94 -10.25 -25.37
CA ARG A 64 -0.45 -11.64 -25.35
C ARG A 64 0.62 -11.78 -24.28
N ILE A 65 0.44 -12.77 -23.41
CA ILE A 65 1.41 -13.14 -22.37
C ILE A 65 2.59 -13.85 -23.05
N LYS A 66 3.64 -13.10 -23.38
CA LYS A 66 4.94 -13.66 -23.75
C LYS A 66 5.82 -13.72 -22.50
N PHE A 67 6.52 -14.83 -22.28
CA PHE A 67 7.40 -15.02 -21.12
C PHE A 67 8.33 -13.82 -20.90
N TRP A 68 9.05 -13.38 -21.94
CA TRP A 68 9.94 -12.22 -21.87
C TRP A 68 9.24 -10.88 -21.64
N GLY A 69 7.98 -10.74 -22.08
CA GLY A 69 7.18 -9.55 -21.83
C GLY A 69 6.73 -9.41 -20.38
N ILE A 70 6.82 -10.48 -19.58
CA ILE A 70 6.50 -10.49 -18.15
C ILE A 70 7.78 -10.44 -17.31
N VAL A 71 8.76 -11.29 -17.63
CA VAL A 71 9.96 -11.45 -16.81
C VAL A 71 10.81 -10.17 -16.78
N ILE A 72 11.00 -9.51 -17.92
CA ILE A 72 11.87 -8.31 -18.00
C ILE A 72 11.31 -7.16 -17.15
N PRO A 73 10.03 -6.75 -17.27
CA PRO A 73 9.46 -5.71 -16.41
C PRO A 73 9.49 -6.05 -14.92
N ILE A 74 9.21 -7.32 -14.55
CA ILE A 74 9.26 -7.76 -13.15
C ILE A 74 10.68 -7.66 -12.61
N LEU A 75 11.67 -8.16 -13.36
CA LEU A 75 13.07 -8.11 -12.94
C LEU A 75 13.54 -6.66 -12.75
N LEU A 76 13.21 -5.77 -13.70
CA LEU A 76 13.51 -4.34 -13.58
C LEU A 76 12.83 -3.71 -12.37
N ALA A 77 11.56 -4.02 -12.13
CA ALA A 77 10.82 -3.53 -10.97
C ALA A 77 11.46 -3.98 -9.66
N VAL A 78 11.91 -5.24 -9.56
CA VAL A 78 12.60 -5.78 -8.38
C VAL A 78 13.96 -5.09 -8.18
N LEU A 79 14.76 -4.93 -9.24
CA LEU A 79 16.05 -4.26 -9.16
C LEU A 79 15.91 -2.79 -8.72
N ILE A 80 15.00 -2.04 -9.33
CA ILE A 80 14.73 -0.64 -8.97
C ILE A 80 14.20 -0.53 -7.54
N SER A 81 13.26 -1.41 -7.15
CA SER A 81 12.69 -1.41 -5.80
C SER A 81 13.72 -1.78 -4.74
N GLY A 82 14.59 -2.75 -5.03
CA GLY A 82 15.66 -3.20 -4.13
C GLY A 82 16.71 -2.11 -3.94
N TYR A 83 17.23 -1.57 -5.04
CA TYR A 83 18.18 -0.45 -5.01
C TYR A 83 17.60 0.78 -4.33
N GLY A 84 16.35 1.13 -4.66
CA GLY A 84 15.65 2.25 -4.04
C GLY A 84 15.50 2.04 -2.53
N SER A 85 15.00 0.88 -2.11
CA SER A 85 14.77 0.56 -0.69
C SER A 85 16.05 0.58 0.14
N TYR A 86 17.18 0.17 -0.45
CA TYR A 86 18.49 0.18 0.19
C TYR A 86 18.91 1.60 0.58
N HIS A 87 18.83 2.56 -0.35
CA HIS A 87 19.23 3.94 -0.10
C HIS A 87 18.18 4.76 0.67
N MET A 88 16.89 4.43 0.51
CA MET A 88 15.78 5.13 1.15
C MET A 88 15.82 5.13 2.68
N LEU A 89 16.38 4.09 3.29
CA LEU A 89 16.51 4.03 4.74
C LEU A 89 17.49 5.08 5.28
N GLU A 90 18.61 5.28 4.59
CA GLU A 90 19.69 6.15 5.08
C GLU A 90 19.31 7.62 4.93
N PHE A 91 18.79 8.05 3.79
CA PHE A 91 18.37 9.44 3.69
C PHE A 91 17.06 9.75 4.41
N ARG A 92 16.28 8.75 4.86
CA ARG A 92 15.14 9.00 5.75
C ARG A 92 15.61 9.51 7.12
N THR A 93 16.75 9.06 7.62
CA THR A 93 17.27 9.47 8.94
C THR A 93 18.02 10.79 8.88
N MET A 94 18.76 11.04 7.78
CA MET A 94 19.62 12.23 7.68
C MET A 94 19.14 13.30 6.68
N GLY A 95 18.13 13.00 5.84
CA GLY A 95 17.64 13.84 4.75
C GLY A 95 18.42 13.65 3.44
N LEU A 96 17.72 13.70 2.29
CA LEU A 96 18.31 13.45 0.95
C LEU A 96 19.48 14.38 0.63
N ARG A 97 19.38 15.66 1.00
CA ARG A 97 20.43 16.65 0.77
C ARG A 97 21.70 16.30 1.53
N LYS A 98 21.57 16.02 2.83
CA LYS A 98 22.70 15.67 3.70
C LYS A 98 23.34 14.35 3.26
N TYR A 99 22.54 13.38 2.84
CA TYR A 99 23.00 12.10 2.31
C TYR A 99 23.94 12.25 1.10
N ILE A 100 23.62 13.16 0.18
CA ILE A 100 24.46 13.49 -0.99
C ILE A 100 25.71 14.25 -0.55
N GLU A 101 25.55 15.25 0.32
CA GLU A 101 26.65 16.11 0.80
C GLU A 101 27.71 15.32 1.61
N THR A 102 27.31 14.37 2.45
CA THR A 102 28.24 13.55 3.25
C THR A 102 28.77 12.31 2.53
N GLN A 103 28.42 12.11 1.26
CA GLN A 103 28.74 10.90 0.49
C GLN A 103 28.46 9.59 1.24
N ALA A 104 27.37 9.56 2.01
CA ALA A 104 27.01 8.41 2.85
C ALA A 104 26.72 7.13 2.02
N TYR A 105 26.55 7.27 0.70
CA TYR A 105 26.46 6.14 -0.23
C TYR A 105 27.73 5.27 -0.23
N ASN A 106 28.92 5.85 0.02
CA ASN A 106 30.22 5.17 -0.03
C ASN A 106 30.65 4.50 1.28
N SER A 107 29.97 4.72 2.40
CA SER A 107 30.37 4.15 3.69
C SER A 107 29.93 2.69 3.84
N GLU A 108 30.87 1.75 3.97
CA GLU A 108 30.66 0.30 4.14
C GLU A 108 30.22 -0.13 5.56
N SER A 109 29.74 0.77 6.42
CA SER A 109 29.34 0.38 7.79
C SER A 109 28.22 -0.65 7.73
N ARG A 110 28.44 -1.89 8.22
CA ARG A 110 27.46 -3.01 8.24
C ARG A 110 26.02 -2.52 8.28
N ARG A 111 25.41 -2.52 7.09
CA ARG A 111 24.07 -1.99 6.85
C ARG A 111 23.07 -3.10 7.14
N ASP A 112 22.44 -3.08 8.31
CA ASP A 112 21.23 -3.87 8.60
C ASP A 112 20.02 -3.25 7.87
N THR A 113 20.11 -3.10 6.55
CA THR A 113 19.15 -2.35 5.71
C THR A 113 17.98 -3.20 5.22
N LEU A 114 18.11 -4.53 5.28
CA LEU A 114 17.05 -5.47 4.94
C LEU A 114 16.47 -6.12 6.20
N ALA A 115 16.13 -5.31 7.19
CA ALA A 115 15.20 -5.76 8.23
C ALA A 115 13.85 -6.06 7.55
N VAL A 116 13.51 -7.35 7.48
CA VAL A 116 12.17 -7.82 7.11
C VAL A 116 11.21 -7.26 8.14
N ASP A 117 10.09 -6.69 7.68
CA ASP A 117 9.03 -6.14 8.56
C ASP A 117 8.74 -7.20 9.64
N TYR A 118 9.06 -6.87 10.89
CA TYR A 118 8.96 -7.75 12.06
C TYR A 118 7.51 -8.03 12.48
N ASN A 119 6.55 -7.82 11.58
CA ASN A 119 5.11 -7.84 11.84
C ASN A 119 4.65 -9.19 12.42
N LEU A 120 5.32 -10.31 12.08
CA LEU A 120 5.06 -11.62 12.69
C LEU A 120 5.70 -11.76 14.08
N SER A 121 6.88 -11.19 14.30
CA SER A 121 7.52 -11.22 15.62
C SER A 121 6.76 -10.38 16.64
N SER A 122 6.10 -9.31 16.20
CA SER A 122 5.22 -8.50 17.04
C SER A 122 3.91 -9.22 17.42
N MET A 123 3.52 -10.28 16.69
CA MET A 123 2.32 -11.06 17.02
C MET A 123 2.50 -11.94 18.26
N GLY A 124 3.70 -12.48 18.50
CA GLY A 124 3.95 -13.33 19.66
C GLY A 124 3.61 -12.63 20.98
N PRO A 125 4.21 -11.47 21.27
CA PRO A 125 3.90 -10.69 22.46
C PRO A 125 2.43 -10.25 22.54
N LEU A 126 1.79 -9.92 21.41
CA LEU A 126 0.35 -9.59 21.38
C LEU A 126 -0.52 -10.77 21.81
N VAL A 127 -0.20 -11.99 21.37
CA VAL A 127 -0.93 -13.22 21.72
C VAL A 127 -0.69 -13.60 23.18
N GLU A 128 0.51 -13.39 23.69
CA GLU A 128 0.84 -13.63 25.11
C GLU A 128 0.14 -12.63 26.04
N ALA A 129 0.07 -11.36 25.65
CA ALA A 129 -0.54 -10.31 26.44
C ALA A 129 -2.08 -10.32 26.39
N LEU A 130 -2.70 -10.81 25.32
CA LEU A 130 -4.16 -10.85 25.16
C LEU A 130 -4.70 -12.30 25.19
N PRO A 131 -5.61 -12.65 26.12
CA PRO A 131 -6.35 -11.76 27.03
C PRO A 131 -5.77 -11.65 28.46
N ALA A 132 -4.57 -12.19 28.71
CA ALA A 132 -4.06 -12.36 30.07
C ALA A 132 -3.79 -11.04 30.82
N ASN A 133 -3.20 -10.06 30.14
CA ASN A 133 -2.82 -8.76 30.70
C ASN A 133 -3.75 -7.62 30.25
N HIS A 134 -4.38 -7.76 29.08
CA HIS A 134 -5.33 -6.79 28.55
C HIS A 134 -6.59 -7.51 28.04
N PRO A 135 -7.80 -6.92 28.14
CA PRO A 135 -8.98 -7.46 27.48
C PRO A 135 -8.89 -7.24 25.96
N PHE A 136 -9.62 -8.06 25.19
CA PHE A 136 -9.80 -7.81 23.77
C PHE A 136 -10.48 -6.46 23.54
N LEU A 137 -10.06 -5.76 22.48
CA LEU A 137 -10.54 -4.41 22.14
C LEU A 137 -11.92 -4.41 21.47
N GLY A 138 -12.43 -5.56 21.05
CA GLY A 138 -13.74 -5.68 20.44
C GLY A 138 -13.90 -4.76 19.22
N MET A 139 -15.05 -4.10 19.13
CA MET A 139 -15.42 -3.25 17.99
C MET A 139 -14.64 -1.94 17.89
N GLU A 140 -13.75 -1.62 18.83
CA GLU A 140 -12.89 -0.44 18.75
C GLU A 140 -12.02 -0.47 17.50
N ILE A 141 -11.47 -1.65 17.15
CA ILE A 141 -10.63 -1.84 15.96
C ILE A 141 -11.40 -1.48 14.68
N VAL A 142 -12.64 -1.94 14.56
CA VAL A 142 -13.49 -1.69 13.38
C VAL A 142 -13.90 -0.22 13.34
N THR A 143 -14.38 0.32 14.46
CA THR A 143 -14.79 1.72 14.59
C THR A 143 -13.64 2.64 14.22
N TRP A 144 -12.46 2.42 14.78
CA TRP A 144 -11.26 3.21 14.52
C TRP A 144 -10.87 3.16 13.04
N SER A 145 -10.87 1.96 12.44
CA SER A 145 -10.57 1.77 11.02
C SER A 145 -11.49 2.62 10.14
N LEU A 146 -12.81 2.62 10.41
CA LEU A 146 -13.81 3.32 9.61
C LEU A 146 -13.78 4.84 9.76
N VAL A 147 -13.52 5.34 10.97
CA VAL A 147 -13.50 6.80 11.22
C VAL A 147 -12.16 7.45 10.85
N ARG A 148 -11.08 6.67 10.77
CA ARG A 148 -9.73 7.15 10.43
C ARG A 148 -9.68 8.06 9.18
N PRO A 149 -10.29 7.73 8.03
CA PRO A 149 -10.27 8.58 6.84
C PRO A 149 -11.05 9.90 6.98
N ILE A 150 -11.95 10.02 7.96
CA ILE A 150 -12.81 11.21 8.12
C ILE A 150 -11.98 12.32 8.80
N PRO A 151 -11.84 13.51 8.17
CA PRO A 151 -11.16 14.65 8.80
C PRO A 151 -11.88 15.12 10.07
N ARG A 152 -11.12 15.56 11.09
CA ARG A 152 -11.69 16.03 12.37
C ARG A 152 -12.66 17.20 12.23
N VAL A 153 -12.54 18.01 11.17
CA VAL A 153 -13.47 19.12 10.87
C VAL A 153 -14.90 18.61 10.66
N PHE A 154 -15.06 17.43 10.05
CA PHE A 154 -16.37 16.82 9.81
C PHE A 154 -16.82 15.87 10.94
N PHE A 155 -15.91 15.48 11.82
CA PHE A 155 -16.23 14.63 12.97
C PHE A 155 -15.44 15.05 14.22
N PRO A 156 -15.93 16.07 14.96
CA PRO A 156 -15.22 16.62 16.13
C PRO A 156 -15.07 15.61 17.28
N GLY A 157 -16.06 14.74 17.49
CA GLY A 157 -16.06 13.70 18.51
C GLY A 157 -15.34 12.40 18.12
N LYS A 158 -14.45 12.46 17.11
CA LYS A 158 -13.68 11.30 16.66
C LYS A 158 -12.79 10.78 17.80
N PRO A 159 -12.71 9.45 18.03
CA PRO A 159 -11.76 8.88 18.99
C PRO A 159 -10.33 9.36 18.74
N GLU A 160 -9.48 9.39 19.77
CA GLU A 160 -8.08 9.79 19.60
C GLU A 160 -7.16 8.62 19.25
N GLY A 161 -7.63 7.40 19.49
CA GLY A 161 -6.92 6.15 19.22
C GLY A 161 -7.72 4.95 19.72
N LEU A 162 -7.03 3.83 19.88
CA LEU A 162 -7.55 2.65 20.58
C LEU A 162 -7.41 2.87 22.10
N SER A 163 -8.21 2.16 22.91
CA SER A 163 -8.09 2.21 24.37
C SER A 163 -6.74 1.71 24.89
N VAL A 164 -6.12 0.76 24.19
CA VAL A 164 -4.75 0.31 24.42
C VAL A 164 -4.01 0.25 23.09
N SER A 165 -2.81 0.86 23.04
CA SER A 165 -1.99 0.87 21.82
C SER A 165 -1.25 -0.47 21.61
N ILE A 166 -0.87 -0.79 20.37
CA ILE A 166 -0.07 -2.00 20.08
C ILE A 166 1.28 -1.91 20.80
N GLU A 167 1.86 -0.72 20.84
CA GLU A 167 3.12 -0.42 21.50
C GLU A 167 3.05 -0.69 23.01
N GLU A 168 1.94 -0.30 23.65
CA GLU A 168 1.70 -0.54 25.07
C GLU A 168 1.54 -2.03 25.39
N ILE A 169 0.81 -2.79 24.55
CA ILE A 169 0.61 -4.23 24.75
C ILE A 169 1.94 -5.00 24.59
N VAL A 170 2.77 -4.60 23.64
CA VAL A 170 4.06 -5.26 23.34
C VAL A 170 5.18 -4.76 24.27
N GLY A 171 4.94 -3.72 25.08
CA GLY A 171 5.97 -3.10 25.93
C GLY A 171 7.06 -2.39 25.12
N ALA A 172 6.71 -1.88 23.94
CA ALA A 172 7.64 -1.24 23.02
C ALA A 172 7.88 0.23 23.39
N GLU A 173 8.93 0.50 24.16
CA GLU A 173 9.35 1.87 24.48
C GLU A 173 10.21 2.48 23.36
N GLY A 174 9.73 3.55 22.72
CA GLY A 174 10.52 4.35 21.78
C GLY A 174 10.54 3.87 20.33
N TRP A 175 9.74 2.86 19.96
CA TRP A 175 9.62 2.37 18.58
C TRP A 175 8.17 2.04 18.22
N THR A 176 7.77 2.39 17.00
CA THR A 176 6.42 2.11 16.50
C THR A 176 6.30 0.65 16.10
N VAL A 177 5.32 -0.06 16.67
CA VAL A 177 5.07 -1.46 16.37
C VAL A 177 3.88 -1.54 15.41
N ALA A 178 4.12 -2.12 14.24
CA ALA A 178 3.05 -2.45 13.30
C ALA A 178 2.77 -3.94 13.39
N THR A 179 1.49 -4.30 13.51
CA THR A 179 1.04 -5.68 13.38
C THR A 179 0.20 -5.81 12.11
N THR A 180 0.24 -6.98 11.48
CA THR A 180 -0.57 -7.26 10.29
C THR A 180 -2.06 -7.24 10.64
N TYR A 181 -2.94 -7.28 9.62
CA TYR A 181 -4.38 -7.44 9.85
C TYR A 181 -4.72 -8.66 10.74
N LEU A 182 -3.85 -9.68 10.77
CA LEU A 182 -4.02 -10.85 11.65
C LEU A 182 -3.85 -10.46 13.12
N GLY A 183 -2.85 -9.64 13.45
CA GLY A 183 -2.67 -9.15 14.81
C GLY A 183 -3.80 -8.22 15.24
N GLU A 184 -4.24 -7.33 14.36
CA GLU A 184 -5.39 -6.44 14.62
C GLU A 184 -6.70 -7.24 14.77
N GLY A 185 -6.88 -8.30 13.97
CA GLY A 185 -7.99 -9.24 14.11
C GLY A 185 -7.93 -10.03 15.42
N TYR A 186 -6.73 -10.43 15.86
CA TYR A 186 -6.55 -11.07 17.17
C TYR A 186 -6.84 -10.10 18.32
N MET A 187 -6.43 -8.83 18.22
CA MET A 187 -6.75 -7.80 19.21
C MET A 187 -8.25 -7.55 19.33
N MET A 188 -8.99 -7.68 18.22
CA MET A 188 -10.44 -7.52 18.17
C MET A 188 -11.17 -8.61 18.98
N ALA A 189 -10.89 -9.89 18.74
CA ALA A 189 -11.65 -10.99 19.35
C ALA A 189 -10.88 -12.33 19.38
N GLY A 190 -9.56 -12.29 19.52
CA GLY A 190 -8.69 -13.46 19.47
C GLY A 190 -8.81 -14.23 18.16
N TRP A 191 -8.79 -15.56 18.23
CA TRP A 191 -8.93 -16.43 17.05
C TRP A 191 -10.23 -16.22 16.26
N PHE A 192 -11.33 -15.88 16.94
CA PHE A 192 -12.59 -15.57 16.25
C PHE A 192 -12.47 -14.30 15.41
N GLY A 193 -11.76 -13.29 15.92
CA GLY A 193 -11.49 -12.07 15.18
C GLY A 193 -10.58 -12.34 13.97
N VAL A 194 -9.54 -13.15 14.13
CA VAL A 194 -8.68 -13.59 13.01
C VAL A 194 -9.50 -14.28 11.92
N ILE A 195 -10.30 -15.27 12.27
CA ILE A 195 -11.14 -16.02 11.31
C ILE A 195 -12.12 -15.06 10.62
N GLY A 196 -12.82 -14.23 11.38
CA GLY A 196 -13.82 -13.30 10.85
C GLY A 196 -13.21 -12.30 9.86
N VAL A 197 -12.08 -11.70 10.21
CA VAL A 197 -11.37 -10.74 9.35
C VAL A 197 -10.79 -11.41 8.10
N SER A 198 -10.21 -12.61 8.24
CA SER A 198 -9.70 -13.39 7.09
C SER A 198 -10.82 -13.78 6.12
N LEU A 199 -11.99 -14.21 6.62
CA LEU A 199 -13.15 -14.52 5.79
C LEU A 199 -13.67 -13.27 5.09
N PHE A 200 -13.75 -12.14 5.79
CA PHE A 200 -14.15 -10.86 5.21
C PHE A 200 -13.23 -10.45 4.06
N PHE A 201 -11.90 -10.48 4.26
CA PHE A 201 -10.95 -10.15 3.20
C PHE A 201 -10.93 -11.16 2.06
N GLY A 202 -11.10 -12.45 2.35
CA GLY A 202 -11.26 -13.47 1.33
C GLY A 202 -12.49 -13.23 0.45
N ALA A 203 -13.64 -12.92 1.07
CA ALA A 203 -14.87 -12.58 0.37
C ALA A 203 -14.71 -11.28 -0.46
N LEU A 204 -14.07 -10.26 0.11
CA LEU A 204 -13.78 -9.00 -0.57
C LEU A 204 -12.88 -9.21 -1.79
N ALA A 205 -11.82 -10.00 -1.67
CA ALA A 205 -10.93 -10.35 -2.77
C ALA A 205 -11.66 -11.17 -3.86
N ALA A 206 -12.50 -12.12 -3.48
CA ALA A 206 -13.31 -12.89 -4.42
C ALA A 206 -14.34 -12.01 -5.16
N TRP A 207 -14.96 -11.06 -4.47
CA TRP A 207 -15.81 -10.04 -5.09
C TRP A 207 -15.03 -9.15 -6.05
N TRP A 208 -13.84 -8.68 -5.64
CA TRP A 208 -12.96 -7.84 -6.44
C TRP A 208 -12.52 -8.51 -7.75
N ASN A 209 -12.09 -9.78 -7.67
CA ASN A 209 -11.71 -10.57 -8.85
C ASN A 209 -12.90 -10.76 -9.81
N ARG A 210 -14.11 -10.96 -9.29
CA ARG A 210 -15.32 -11.06 -10.13
C ARG A 210 -15.64 -9.75 -10.84
N MET A 211 -15.42 -8.60 -10.21
CA MET A 211 -15.58 -7.29 -10.85
C MET A 211 -14.59 -7.13 -12.01
N ALA A 212 -13.33 -7.52 -11.82
CA ALA A 212 -12.29 -7.46 -12.85
C ALA A 212 -12.63 -8.27 -14.11
N MET A 213 -13.23 -9.45 -13.94
CA MET A 213 -13.58 -10.32 -15.07
C MET A 213 -14.77 -9.82 -15.90
N ARG A 214 -15.63 -8.97 -15.33
CA ARG A 214 -16.87 -8.53 -15.99
C ARG A 214 -16.68 -7.33 -16.91
N GLU A 215 -15.60 -6.57 -16.76
CA GLU A 215 -15.44 -5.30 -17.45
C GLU A 215 -14.11 -5.19 -18.18
N GLN A 216 -14.16 -5.05 -19.50
CA GLN A 216 -12.98 -4.94 -20.37
C GLN A 216 -12.56 -3.48 -20.65
N SER A 217 -13.03 -2.51 -19.86
CA SER A 217 -12.68 -1.11 -20.07
C SER A 217 -11.33 -0.77 -19.43
N ASP A 218 -10.56 0.12 -20.06
CA ASP A 218 -9.29 0.63 -19.52
C ASP A 218 -9.49 1.27 -18.13
N TYR A 219 -10.65 1.88 -17.93
CA TYR A 219 -11.08 2.43 -16.65
C TYR A 219 -11.21 1.35 -15.56
N ALA A 220 -11.90 0.25 -15.88
CA ALA A 220 -12.08 -0.87 -14.95
C ALA A 220 -10.73 -1.50 -14.56
N LEU A 221 -9.79 -1.55 -15.50
CA LEU A 221 -8.44 -2.07 -15.27
C LEU A 221 -7.63 -1.18 -14.31
N VAL A 222 -7.74 0.14 -14.43
CA VAL A 222 -7.13 1.09 -13.48
C VAL A 222 -7.76 0.97 -12.09
N VAL A 223 -9.09 0.89 -12.01
CA VAL A 223 -9.80 0.66 -10.74
C VAL A 223 -9.34 -0.64 -10.10
N TYR A 224 -9.24 -1.71 -10.88
CA TYR A 224 -8.78 -3.02 -10.40
C TYR A 224 -7.33 -2.98 -9.88
N ALA A 225 -6.41 -2.36 -10.61
CA ALA A 225 -5.01 -2.21 -10.19
C ALA A 225 -4.87 -1.41 -8.89
N LEU A 226 -5.71 -0.39 -8.68
CA LEU A 226 -5.76 0.38 -7.44
C LEU A 226 -6.34 -0.43 -6.27
N GLY A 227 -7.34 -1.27 -6.51
CA GLY A 227 -7.87 -2.18 -5.49
C GLY A 227 -6.86 -3.24 -5.06
N PHE A 228 -6.04 -3.76 -5.99
CA PHE A 228 -4.94 -4.65 -5.64
C PHE A 228 -3.91 -3.97 -4.73
N PHE A 229 -3.61 -2.70 -4.97
CA PHE A 229 -2.77 -1.90 -4.08
C PHE A 229 -3.37 -1.73 -2.68
N ALA A 230 -4.66 -1.42 -2.59
CA ALA A 230 -5.35 -1.35 -1.29
C ALA A 230 -5.29 -2.69 -0.54
N ALA A 231 -5.47 -3.82 -1.25
CA ALA A 231 -5.33 -5.15 -0.68
C ALA A 231 -3.90 -5.43 -0.18
N GLY A 232 -2.87 -5.07 -0.95
CA GLY A 232 -1.46 -5.23 -0.56
C GLY A 232 -1.10 -4.43 0.69
N ILE A 233 -1.59 -3.18 0.81
CA ILE A 233 -1.42 -2.38 2.03
C ILE A 233 -2.13 -3.02 3.23
N THR A 234 -3.26 -3.67 3.00
CA THR A 234 -4.03 -4.30 4.08
C THR A 234 -3.28 -5.46 4.73
N MET A 235 -2.41 -6.15 3.98
CA MET A 235 -1.52 -7.16 4.57
C MET A 235 -0.62 -6.57 5.67
N ARG A 236 -0.29 -5.27 5.57
CA ARG A 236 0.50 -4.57 6.59
C ARG A 236 -0.36 -4.10 7.76
N SER A 237 -1.57 -3.61 7.52
CA SER A 237 -2.52 -3.16 8.56
C SER A 237 -3.88 -2.83 7.95
N MET A 238 -4.95 -3.30 8.59
CA MET A 238 -6.35 -3.00 8.29
C MET A 238 -6.68 -1.52 8.50
N PHE A 239 -6.03 -0.83 9.44
CA PHE A 239 -6.24 0.61 9.63
C PHE A 239 -5.87 1.43 8.39
N TRP A 240 -5.02 0.89 7.52
CA TRP A 240 -4.63 1.58 6.28
C TRP A 240 -5.55 1.25 5.10
N LEU A 241 -6.27 0.14 5.14
CA LEU A 241 -7.23 -0.24 4.08
C LEU A 241 -8.22 0.89 3.81
N THR A 242 -8.86 1.41 4.87
CA THR A 242 -9.96 2.38 4.75
C THR A 242 -9.52 3.68 4.09
N THR A 243 -8.25 4.05 4.26
CA THR A 243 -7.66 5.22 3.58
C THR A 243 -7.16 4.88 2.18
N ALA A 244 -6.55 3.71 2.01
CA ALA A 244 -6.00 3.25 0.72
C ALA A 244 -7.09 2.95 -0.31
N ILE A 245 -8.30 2.56 0.11
CA ILE A 245 -9.43 2.24 -0.77
C ILE A 245 -10.21 3.49 -1.22
N LEU A 246 -10.06 4.65 -0.58
CA LEU A 246 -10.79 5.88 -0.94
C LEU A 246 -10.64 6.28 -2.42
N PRO A 247 -9.44 6.26 -3.04
CA PRO A 247 -9.30 6.60 -4.46
C PRO A 247 -10.08 5.64 -5.35
N VAL A 248 -10.18 4.37 -4.94
CA VAL A 248 -10.92 3.32 -5.67
C VAL A 248 -12.41 3.58 -5.60
N ILE A 249 -12.93 3.86 -4.39
CA ILE A 249 -14.34 4.21 -4.18
C ILE A 249 -14.71 5.48 -4.96
N ALA A 250 -13.86 6.51 -4.89
CA ALA A 250 -14.09 7.76 -5.61
C ALA A 250 -14.20 7.55 -7.13
N LEU A 251 -13.36 6.66 -7.69
CA LEU A 251 -13.46 6.28 -9.11
C LEU A 251 -14.77 5.53 -9.40
N ILE A 252 -15.10 4.48 -8.64
CA ILE A 252 -16.34 3.73 -8.83
C ILE A 252 -17.57 4.66 -8.80
N VAL A 253 -17.62 5.57 -7.82
CA VAL A 253 -18.69 6.56 -7.69
C VAL A 253 -18.71 7.51 -8.88
N PHE A 254 -17.56 8.05 -9.28
CA PHE A 254 -17.46 8.96 -10.42
C PHE A 254 -17.96 8.33 -11.72
N ARG A 255 -17.63 7.05 -11.95
CA ARG A 255 -18.12 6.30 -13.10
C ARG A 255 -19.63 6.18 -13.12
N ASN A 256 -20.26 5.86 -11.99
CA ASN A 256 -21.71 5.75 -11.93
C ASN A 256 -22.38 7.09 -12.30
N PHE A 257 -21.85 8.20 -11.80
CA PHE A 257 -22.35 9.54 -12.15
C PHE A 257 -22.14 9.95 -13.63
N THR A 258 -21.12 9.40 -14.30
CA THR A 258 -20.85 9.69 -15.72
C THR A 258 -21.52 8.72 -16.67
N SER A 259 -21.94 7.54 -16.21
CA SER A 259 -22.65 6.54 -17.03
C SER A 259 -24.15 6.81 -17.14
N ASP A 260 -24.72 7.64 -16.25
CA ASP A 260 -26.13 8.07 -16.27
C ASP A 260 -26.38 9.33 -17.13
N ARG A 261 -25.40 9.73 -17.97
CA ARG A 261 -25.51 10.77 -18.99
C ARG A 261 -25.05 10.25 -20.34
#